data_AF-A0A960RHY6-F1
#
_entry.id   AF-A0A960RHY6-F1
#
_cell.length_a   1.000
_cell.length_b   1.000
_cell.length_c   1.000
_cell.angle_alpha   90.00
_cell.angle_beta   90.00
_cell.angle_gamma   90.00
#
_symmetry.space_group_name_H-M   'P 1'
#
loop_
_entity.id
_entity.type
_entity.pdbx_description
1 polymer ?
#
loop_
_entity_poly.entity_id
_entity_poly.type
_entity_poly.pdbx_seq_one_letter_code
_entity_poly.pdbx_strand_id
1 'polypeptide(L)' 'LVRQIVGPLVRRVVAWLDEGQALARGERIGMMKFGSRLDVYLPRDRVEVVCRRGDRTTAGVTPIARLRKDL' A
#
# COMPACT_ATOMS: atom_id res chain seq x y z
N LEU A 1 1.04 8.17 -0.58
CA LEU A 1 -0.17 7.88 -1.39
C LEU A 1 -0.14 6.41 -1.80
N VAL A 2 -1.28 5.77 -2.01
CA VAL A 2 -1.35 4.41 -2.56
C VAL A 2 -2.34 4.37 -3.73
N ARG A 3 -2.06 3.55 -4.75
CA ARG A 3 -2.94 3.37 -5.90
C ARG A 3 -3.22 1.89 -6.09
N GLN A 4 -4.51 1.55 -6.03
CA GLN A 4 -5.02 0.20 -6.28
C GLN A 4 -5.29 0.04 -7.78
N ILE A 5 -4.63 -0.93 -8.42
CA ILE A 5 -4.73 -1.18 -9.85
C ILE A 5 -5.22 -2.62 -10.06
N VAL A 6 -6.36 -2.74 -10.74
CA VAL A 6 -6.99 -4.02 -11.08
C VAL A 6 -6.94 -4.26 -12.59
N GLY A 7 -6.95 -5.53 -12.97
CA GLY A 7 -6.89 -5.94 -14.37
C GLY A 7 -8.13 -5.51 -15.18
N PRO A 8 -7.99 -5.42 -16.51
CA PRO A 8 -9.04 -4.92 -17.40
C PRO A 8 -10.30 -5.79 -17.41
N LEU A 9 -10.16 -7.08 -17.10
CA LEU A 9 -11.27 -8.03 -17.02
C LEU A 9 -12.10 -7.87 -15.73
N VAL A 10 -11.61 -7.13 -14.73
CA VAL A 10 -12.18 -7.15 -13.38
C VAL A 10 -12.35 -5.73 -12.82
N ARG A 11 -13.58 -5.21 -12.84
CA ARG A 11 -13.95 -3.88 -12.36
C ARG A 11 -14.27 -3.83 -10.85
N ARG A 12 -13.40 -4.31 -9.97
CA ARG A 12 -13.73 -4.36 -8.52
C ARG A 12 -12.57 -3.94 -7.62
N VAL A 13 -12.31 -2.63 -7.61
CA VAL A 13 -11.73 -1.95 -6.45
C VAL A 13 -12.90 -1.52 -5.57
N VAL A 14 -12.91 -1.95 -4.31
CA VAL A 14 -13.87 -1.50 -3.31
C VAL A 14 -13.10 -0.68 -2.29
N ALA A 15 -13.38 0.61 -2.21
CA ALA A 15 -12.88 1.46 -1.14
C ALA A 15 -13.87 1.37 0.04
N TRP A 16 -13.34 1.28 1.26
CA TRP A 16 -14.13 1.28 2.49
C TRP A 16 -13.90 2.52 3.34
N LEU A 17 -13.13 3.48 2.83
CA LEU A 17 -12.74 4.67 3.56
C LEU A 17 -13.58 5.87 3.14
N ASP A 18 -13.91 6.68 4.13
CA ASP A 18 -14.43 8.04 3.95
C ASP A 18 -13.31 9.08 4.09
N GLU A 19 -13.54 10.28 3.56
CA GLU A 19 -12.62 11.40 3.70
C GLU A 19 -12.46 11.80 5.18
N GLY A 20 -11.21 12.03 5.60
CA GLY A 20 -10.89 12.38 6.99
C GLY A 20 -10.94 11.22 7.99
N GLN A 21 -11.29 9.99 7.56
CA GLN A 21 -11.31 8.82 8.42
C GLN A 21 -9.92 8.52 8.99
N ALA A 22 -9.82 8.43 10.32
CA ALA A 22 -8.62 7.98 11.01
C ALA A 22 -8.46 6.46 10.85
N LEU A 23 -7.22 5.99 10.73
CA LEU A 23 -6.92 4.57 10.53
C LEU A 23 -5.84 4.07 11.48
N ALA A 24 -6.04 2.86 11.98
CA ALA A 24 -5.02 2.14 12.71
C ALA A 24 -4.03 1.45 11.75
N ARG A 25 -2.82 1.19 12.25
CA ARG A 25 -1.83 0.42 11.48
C ARG A 25 -2.38 -0.97 11.15
N GLY A 26 -2.32 -1.34 9.86
CA GLY A 26 -2.75 -2.65 9.38
C GLY A 26 -4.26 -2.75 9.13
N GLU A 27 -5.01 -1.68 9.40
CA GLU A 27 -6.43 -1.61 9.06
C GLU A 27 -6.64 -1.70 7.55
N ARG A 28 -7.72 -2.37 7.15
CA ARG A 28 -8.01 -2.59 5.73
C ARG A 28 -8.74 -1.40 5.15
N ILE A 29 -8.19 -0.86 4.08
CA ILE A 29 -8.74 0.33 3.41
C ILE A 29 -9.65 0.02 2.22
N GLY A 30 -9.67 -1.25 1.80
CA GLY A 30 -10.41 -1.68 0.63
C GLY A 30 -10.04 -3.08 0.18
N MET A 31 -10.60 -3.48 -0.95
CA MET A 31 -10.38 -4.79 -1.57
C MET A 31 -10.27 -4.67 -3.08
N MET A 32 -9.23 -5.31 -3.64
CA MET A 32 -9.07 -5.52 -5.07
C MET A 32 -9.35 -6.99 -5.41
N LYS A 33 -10.32 -7.27 -6.28
CA LYS A 33 -10.71 -8.66 -6.59
C LYS A 33 -9.97 -9.22 -7.81
N PHE A 34 -9.61 -10.51 -7.74
CA PHE A 34 -9.07 -11.34 -8.85
C PHE A 34 -7.76 -10.87 -9.49
N GLY A 35 -6.73 -10.68 -8.67
CA GLY A 35 -5.39 -10.32 -9.14
C GLY A 35 -5.25 -8.81 -9.27
N SER A 36 -4.23 -8.27 -8.61
CA SER A 36 -4.08 -6.82 -8.47
C SER A 36 -2.64 -6.40 -8.25
N ARG A 37 -2.36 -5.14 -8.54
CA ARG A 37 -1.12 -4.44 -8.20
C ARG A 37 -1.48 -3.27 -7.29
N LEU A 38 -0.65 -3.04 -6.28
CA LEU A 38 -0.68 -1.83 -5.46
C LEU A 38 0.59 -1.04 -5.71
N ASP A 39 0.44 0.20 -6.14
CA ASP A 39 1.56 1.15 -6.18
C ASP A 39 1.58 1.95 -4.87
N VAL A 40 2.75 2.03 -4.24
CA VAL A 40 2.98 2.79 -3.01
C VAL A 40 3.95 3.92 -3.32
N TYR A 41 3.49 5.16 -3.11
CA TYR A 41 4.28 6.37 -3.33
C TYR A 41 4.80 6.89 -1.99
N LEU A 42 6.12 6.96 -1.89
CA LEU A 42 6.85 7.33 -0.69
C LEU A 42 7.66 8.62 -0.94
N PRO A 43 7.78 9.52 0.05
CA PRO A 43 8.69 10.68 -0.03
C PRO A 43 10.14 10.21 -0.22
N ARG A 44 10.75 10.60 -1.33
CA ARG A 44 12.08 10.12 -1.75
C ARG A 44 13.19 10.48 -0.75
N ASP A 45 13.09 11.66 -0.16
CA ASP A 45 14.07 12.26 0.75
C ASP A 45 13.97 11.76 2.19
N ARG A 46 12.78 11.30 2.61
CA ARG A 46 12.50 10.94 4.03
C ARG A 46 12.43 9.45 4.31
N VAL A 47 12.59 8.61 3.30
CA VAL A 47 12.30 7.19 3.39
C VAL A 47 13.47 6.36 2.88
N GLU A 48 13.74 5.25 3.55
CA GLU A 48 14.58 4.16 3.11
C GLU A 48 13.70 2.97 2.68
N VAL A 49 13.84 2.49 1.44
CA VAL A 49 13.16 1.28 0.98
C VAL A 49 13.93 0.06 1.47
N VAL A 50 13.25 -0.84 2.19
CA VAL A 50 13.88 -2.00 2.85
C VAL A 50 13.51 -3.35 2.22
N CYS A 51 12.57 -3.36 1.27
CA CYS A 51 12.27 -4.54 0.45
C CYS A 51 13.03 -4.53 -0.87
N ARG A 52 13.24 -5.71 -1.45
CA ARG A 52 13.85 -5.92 -2.76
C ARG A 52 12.86 -6.54 -3.73
N ARG A 53 13.18 -6.40 -5.03
CA ARG A 53 12.40 -7.06 -6.08
C ARG A 53 12.47 -8.58 -5.88
N GLY A 54 11.30 -9.22 -5.88
CA GLY A 54 11.17 -10.67 -5.68
C GLY A 54 10.84 -11.06 -4.24
N ASP A 55 10.94 -10.14 -3.27
CA ASP A 55 10.55 -10.41 -1.90
C ASP A 55 9.05 -10.72 -1.81
N ARG A 56 8.70 -11.76 -1.04
CA ARG A 56 7.31 -12.03 -0.68
C ARG A 56 6.90 -11.10 0.45
N THR A 57 5.80 -10.38 0.25
CA THR A 57 5.27 -9.42 1.23
C THR A 57 3.86 -9.81 1.67
N THR A 58 3.54 -9.59 2.94
CA THR A 58 2.19 -9.70 3.49
C THR A 58 1.70 -8.30 3.89
N ALA A 59 0.53 -7.89 3.36
CA ALA A 59 -0.06 -6.58 3.65
C ALA A 59 -0.27 -6.36 5.15
N GLY A 60 0.03 -5.16 5.64
CA GLY A 60 -0.06 -4.82 7.07
C GLY A 60 1.05 -5.40 7.95
N VAL A 61 1.85 -6.34 7.44
CA VAL A 61 2.85 -7.08 8.22
C VAL A 61 4.28 -6.77 7.75
N THR A 62 4.58 -7.01 6.46
CA THR A 62 5.93 -6.87 5.93
C THR A 62 6.31 -5.40 5.73
N PRO A 63 7.36 -4.88 6.38
CA PRO A 63 7.86 -3.54 6.11
C PRO A 63 8.46 -3.47 4.71
N ILE A 64 8.00 -2.52 3.90
CA ILE A 64 8.59 -2.23 2.58
C ILE A 64 9.49 -0.99 2.62
N ALA A 65 9.31 -0.14 3.62
CA ALA A 65 10.06 1.09 3.79
C ALA A 65 10.08 1.55 5.25
N ARG A 66 11.05 2.39 5.61
CA ARG A 66 11.17 3.04 6.93
C ARG A 66 11.42 4.53 6.77
N LEU A 67 10.83 5.32 7.67
CA LEU A 67 11.19 6.73 7.77
C LEU A 67 12.61 6.85 8.32
N ARG A 68 13.40 7.75 7.74
CA ARG A 68 14.69 8.15 8.27
C ARG A 68 14.47 8.87 9.60
N LYS A 69 15.26 8.52 10.62
CA LYS A 69 15.12 9.07 11.99
C LYS A 69 15.88 10.40 12.17
N ASP A 70 16.59 10.80 11.12
CA ASP A 70 17.62 11.82 11.06
C ASP A 70 17.16 13.09 10.33
N LEU A 71 15.84 13.34 10.29
CA LEU A 71 15.20 14.56 9.77
C LEU A 71 14.32 15.23 10.82
#